data_AF-A0A7C7C3V2-F1
#
_entry.id   AF-A0A7C7C3V2-F1
#
_cell.length_a   1.000
_cell.length_b   1.000
_cell.length_c   1.000
_cell.angle_alpha   90.00
_cell.angle_beta   90.00
_cell.angle_gamma   90.00
#
_symmetry.space_group_name_H-M   'P 1'
#
loop_
_entity.id
_entity.type
_entity.pdbx_description
1 polymer ?
#
loop_
_entity_poly.entity_id
_entity_poly.type
_entity_poly.pdbx_seq_one_letter_code
_entity_poly.pdbx_strand_id
1 'polypeptide(L)' 'MDPHNENNKSWKQEGIFDTYEEADNERAVLLSMNTDNKLLVKVKRCGDDGCRFKVKSWYPPEPKKNKKKRKKNDHSS' A
#
# COMPACT_ATOMS: atom_id res chain seq x y z
N MET A 1 12.74 15.47 17.65
CA MET A 1 11.86 14.33 17.35
C MET A 1 10.80 14.83 16.38
N ASP A 2 11.08 14.73 15.09
CA ASP A 2 10.23 15.28 14.02
C ASP A 2 8.90 14.52 13.90
N PRO A 3 7.73 15.21 13.90
CA PRO A 3 6.41 14.57 13.90
C PRO A 3 5.85 14.24 12.50
N HIS A 4 6.63 14.34 11.42
CA HIS A 4 6.14 14.03 10.07
C HIS A 4 6.23 12.54 9.74
N ASN A 5 5.31 11.74 10.28
CA ASN A 5 5.17 10.34 9.87
C ASN A 5 3.69 9.95 9.63
N GLU A 6 2.91 10.82 9.00
CA GLU A 6 1.46 10.64 8.81
C GLU A 6 1.02 10.19 7.41
N ASN A 7 1.94 9.72 6.57
CA ASN A 7 1.61 9.09 5.28
C ASN A 7 2.35 7.78 5.06
N ASN A 8 2.44 6.94 6.10
CA ASN A 8 2.95 5.60 5.94
C ASN A 8 1.92 4.77 5.19
N LYS A 9 2.09 4.68 3.87
CA LYS A 9 1.63 3.51 3.13
C LYS A 9 2.33 2.31 3.77
N SER A 10 1.68 1.68 4.75
CA SER A 10 2.19 0.54 5.50
C SER A 10 2.17 -0.70 4.62
N TRP A 11 3.11 -0.77 3.69
CA TRP A 11 3.36 -1.97 2.92
C TRP A 11 3.89 -3.06 3.86
N LYS A 12 3.09 -4.08 4.13
CA LYS A 12 3.55 -5.29 4.81
C LYS A 12 4.43 -6.09 3.85
N GLN A 13 5.52 -6.62 4.38
CA GLN A 13 6.36 -7.55 3.64
C GLN A 13 5.81 -8.94 3.90
N GLU A 14 5.40 -9.63 2.85
CA GLU A 14 4.89 -11.00 2.94
C GLU A 14 6.04 -11.98 2.86
N GLY A 15 6.97 -11.78 1.91
CA GLY A 15 8.08 -12.69 1.69
C GLY A 15 9.20 -12.09 0.83
N ILE A 16 10.32 -12.81 0.79
CA ILE A 16 11.43 -12.61 -0.14
C ILE A 16 11.68 -13.95 -0.82
N PHE A 17 11.72 -13.93 -2.14
CA PHE A 17 11.88 -15.09 -3.00
C PHE A 17 13.13 -14.92 -3.87
N ASP A 18 13.72 -16.01 -4.31
CA ASP A 18 14.89 -15.97 -5.19
C ASP A 18 14.50 -15.88 -6.67
N THR A 19 13.27 -16.27 -7.04
CA THR A 19 12.77 -16.15 -8.41
C THR A 19 11.58 -15.21 -8.53
N TYR A 20 11.41 -14.64 -9.73
CA TYR A 20 10.22 -13.83 -10.05
C TYR A 20 8.95 -14.69 -10.04
N GLU A 21 9.03 -15.93 -10.54
CA GLU A 21 7.89 -16.83 -10.67
C GLU A 21 7.29 -17.22 -9.31
N GLU A 22 8.12 -17.47 -8.30
CA GLU A 22 7.66 -17.70 -6.93
C GLU A 22 6.99 -16.45 -6.34
N ALA A 23 7.61 -15.28 -6.56
CA ALA A 23 7.05 -14.02 -6.07
C ALA A 23 5.73 -13.65 -6.78
N ASP A 24 5.58 -13.98 -8.06
CA ASP A 24 4.35 -13.76 -8.83
C ASP A 24 3.25 -14.72 -8.41
N ASN A 25 3.58 -16.00 -8.15
CA ASN A 25 2.64 -16.96 -7.58
C ASN A 25 2.11 -16.49 -6.23
N GLU A 26 2.99 -16.07 -5.31
CA GLU A 26 2.56 -15.56 -4.01
C GLU A 26 1.68 -14.32 -4.17
N ARG A 27 2.03 -13.42 -5.10
CA ARG A 27 1.19 -12.27 -5.45
C ARG A 27 -0.21 -12.71 -5.91
N ALA A 28 -0.29 -13.72 -6.77
CA ALA A 28 -1.57 -14.23 -7.28
C ALA A 28 -2.40 -14.87 -6.18
N VAL A 29 -1.77 -15.63 -5.26
CA VAL A 29 -2.43 -16.24 -4.10
C VAL A 29 -3.00 -15.16 -3.18
N LEU A 30 -2.21 -14.14 -2.83
CA LEU A 30 -2.64 -13.04 -1.97
C LEU A 30 -3.80 -12.24 -2.59
N LEU A 31 -3.77 -12.03 -3.91
CA LEU A 31 -4.86 -11.37 -4.63
C LEU A 31 -6.12 -12.25 -4.68
N SER A 32 -5.97 -13.55 -4.90
CA SER A 32 -7.08 -14.52 -4.95
C SER A 32 -7.78 -14.66 -3.60
N MET A 33 -7.02 -14.62 -2.50
CA MET A 33 -7.58 -14.63 -1.14
C MET A 33 -8.33 -13.33 -0.78
N ASN A 34 -8.16 -12.25 -1.55
CA ASN A 34 -8.77 -10.97 -1.22
C ASN A 34 -10.11 -10.74 -1.92
N THR A 35 -11.19 -11.10 -1.23
CA THR A 35 -12.57 -10.94 -1.71
C THR A 35 -12.98 -9.47 -1.93
N ASP A 36 -12.40 -8.56 -1.17
CA ASP A 36 -12.75 -7.14 -1.21
C ASP A 36 -12.11 -6.36 -2.38
N ASN A 37 -11.19 -6.97 -3.14
CA ASN A 37 -10.41 -6.32 -4.20
C ASN A 37 -9.71 -5.02 -3.77
N LYS A 38 -9.52 -4.81 -2.47
CA LYS A 38 -8.87 -3.63 -1.89
C LYS A 38 -7.39 -3.86 -1.65
N LEU A 39 -6.96 -5.11 -1.50
CA LEU A 39 -5.56 -5.44 -1.28
C LEU A 39 -4.73 -5.16 -2.53
N LEU A 40 -3.68 -4.36 -2.36
CA LEU A 40 -2.69 -4.09 -3.38
C LEU A 40 -1.43 -4.90 -3.08
N VAL A 41 -1.02 -5.74 -4.01
CA VAL A 41 0.20 -6.56 -3.89
C VAL A 41 1.20 -6.15 -4.95
N LYS A 42 2.45 -5.94 -4.56
CA LYS A 42 3.56 -5.61 -5.48
C LYS A 42 4.76 -6.50 -5.25
N VAL A 43 5.42 -6.85 -6.34
CA VAL A 43 6.73 -7.51 -6.33
C VAL A 43 7.81 -6.45 -6.56
N LYS A 44 8.85 -6.44 -5.75
CA LYS A 44 9.99 -5.52 -5.90
C LYS A 44 11.31 -6.29 -5.86
N ARG A 45 12.16 -6.11 -6.87
CA ARG A 45 13.53 -6.65 -6.84
C ARG A 45 14.34 -6.04 -5.68
N CYS A 46 15.13 -6.87 -5.01
CA CYS A 46 15.88 -6.53 -3.81
C CYS A 46 17.16 -7.39 -3.76
N GLY A 47 18.18 -6.94 -3.01
CA GLY A 47 19.49 -7.58 -2.91
C GLY A 47 20.53 -6.90 -3.80
N ASP A 48 21.81 -7.06 -3.45
CA ASP A 48 22.95 -6.38 -4.08
C ASP A 48 23.06 -6.60 -5.60
N ASP A 49 22.58 -7.75 -6.11
CA ASP A 49 22.57 -8.07 -7.54
C ASP A 49 21.17 -8.10 -8.18
N GLY A 50 20.13 -7.72 -7.43
CA GLY A 50 18.74 -7.81 -7.92
C GLY A 50 18.22 -9.24 -8.12
N CYS A 51 18.93 -10.24 -7.57
CA CYS A 51 18.58 -11.65 -7.65
C CYS A 51 17.42 -12.08 -6.75
N ARG A 52 16.90 -11.20 -5.88
CA ARG A 52 15.78 -11.53 -5.00
C ARG A 52 14.58 -10.65 -5.25
N PHE A 53 13.41 -11.18 -4.96
CA PHE A 53 12.11 -10.57 -5.21
C PHE A 53 11.34 -10.49 -3.90
N LYS A 54 11.10 -9.27 -3.44
CA LYS A 54 10.34 -8.99 -2.22
C LYS A 54 8.89 -8.72 -2.57
N VAL A 55 7.98 -9.56 -2.08
CA VAL A 55 6.54 -9.36 -2.19
C VAL A 55 6.07 -8.50 -1.04
N LYS A 56 5.30 -7.45 -1.36
CA LYS A 56 4.69 -6.58 -0.37
C LYS A 56 3.20 -6.43 -0.63
N SER A 57 2.41 -6.53 0.43
CA SER A 57 0.98 -6.31 0.43
C SER A 57 0.66 -4.96 1.10
N TRP A 58 -0.38 -4.27 0.65
CA TRP A 58 -0.87 -3.06 1.28
C TRP A 58 -2.38 -3.00 1.17
N TYR A 59 -3.02 -2.79 2.32
CA TYR A 59 -4.44 -2.51 2.37
C TYR A 59 -4.62 -0.99 2.48
N PRO A 60 -5.10 -0.32 1.43
CA PRO A 60 -5.33 1.12 1.47
C PRO A 60 -6.42 1.40 2.51
N PRO A 61 -6.16 2.31 3.47
CA PRO A 61 -7.21 2.76 4.36
C PRO A 61 -8.28 3.46 3.53
N GLU A 62 -9.55 3.35 3.95
CA GLU A 62 -10.64 4.06 3.26
C GLU A 62 -10.28 5.54 3.14
N PRO A 63 -10.45 6.14 1.95
CA PRO A 63 -10.11 7.54 1.74
C PRO A 63 -10.93 8.36 2.72
N LYS A 64 -10.26 8.98 3.71
CA LYS A 64 -10.89 9.94 4.61
C LYS A 64 -11.49 11.04 3.73
N LYS A 65 -12.82 11.05 3.60
CA LYS A 65 -13.54 12.11 2.89
C LYS A 65 -13.16 13.43 3.56
N ASN A 66 -12.24 14.19 2.95
CA ASN A 66 -11.93 15.54 3.39
C ASN A 66 -13.24 16.32 3.37
N LYS A 67 -13.83 16.53 4.56
CA LYS A 67 -14.91 17.50 4.76
C LYS A 67 -14.33 18.85 4.37
N LYS A 68 -14.56 19.27 3.12
CA LYS A 68 -14.41 20.66 2.68
C LYS A 68 -15.14 21.51 3.72
N LYS A 69 -14.38 22.15 4.63
CA LYS A 69 -14.90 23.25 5.44
C LYS A 69 -15.27 24.35 4.46
N ARG A 70 -16.54 24.38 4.03
CA ARG A 70 -17.13 25.57 3.42
C ARG A 70 -17.06 26.66 4.48
N LYS A 71 -16.12 27.57 4.31
CA LYS A 71 -16.01 28.82 5.06
C LYS A 71 -17.34 29.55 4.85
N LYS A 72 -18.15 29.64 5.91
CA LYS A 72 -19.35 30.48 5.97
C LYS A 72 -18.83 31.92 5.86
N ASN A 73 -19.03 32.57 4.73
CA ASN A 73 -18.98 34.03 4.70
C ASN A 73 -20.31 34.50 5.30
N ASP A 74 -20.24 34.91 6.55
CA ASP A 74 -21.23 35.80 7.14
C ASP A 74 -20.89 37.21 6.61
N HIS A 75 -21.75 37.75 5.76
CA HIS A 75 -21.79 39.18 5.53
C HIS A 75 -23.26 39.59 5.62
N SER A 76 -23.58 40.16 6.78
CA SER A 76 -24.84 40.84 7.07
C SER A 76 -25.03 41.99 6.09
N SER A 77 -26.25 42.17 5.60
CA SER A 77 -26.78 43.46 5.17
C SER A 77 -28.29 43.50 5.39
#